data_AF-A0A382BH66-F1
#
_entry.id   AF-A0A382BH66-F1
#
_cell.length_a   1.000
_cell.length_b   1.000
_cell.length_c   1.000
_cell.angle_alpha   90.00
_cell.angle_beta   90.00
_cell.angle_gamma   90.00
#
_symmetry.space_group_name_H-M   'P 1'
#
loop_
_entity.id
_entity.type
_entity.pdbx_description
1 polymer ?
#
loop_
_entity_poly.entity_id
_entity_poly.type
_entity_poly.pdbx_seq_one_letter_code
_entity_poly.pdbx_strand_id
1 'polypeptide(L)' 'MAISSQIIEKLNSSSWIRKMFEEGLRMKQEFGANNVFDLSLGNPVVEPPDQVKQAIKSAANDTASGLHRYMPNAGLE' A
#
# COMPACT_ATOMS: atom_id res chain seq x y z
N MET A 1 5.18 -6.33 30.38
CA MET A 1 5.28 -6.18 28.91
C MET A 1 5.38 -4.68 28.63
N ALA A 2 6.39 -4.21 27.88
CA ALA A 2 6.68 -2.77 27.72
C ALA A 2 5.81 -2.04 26.67
N ILE A 3 4.70 -2.66 26.25
CA ILE A 3 3.78 -2.13 25.22
C ILE A 3 2.47 -1.78 25.90
N SER A 4 1.86 -0.65 25.52
CA SER A 4 0.57 -0.23 26.07
C SER A 4 -0.56 -1.22 25.74
N SER A 5 -1.51 -1.39 26.65
CA SER A 5 -2.65 -2.29 26.48
C SER A 5 -3.47 -1.99 25.22
N GLN A 6 -3.62 -0.70 24.89
CA GLN A 6 -4.34 -0.25 23.69
C GLN A 6 -3.68 -0.75 22.39
N ILE A 7 -2.34 -0.77 22.34
CA ILE A 7 -1.62 -1.26 21.16
C ILE A 7 -1.76 -2.77 21.03
N ILE A 8 -1.69 -3.51 22.15
CA ILE A 8 -1.89 -4.96 22.16
C ILE A 8 -3.27 -5.32 21.59
N GLU A 9 -4.32 -4.61 21.99
CA GLU A 9 -5.68 -4.84 21.50
C GLU A 9 -5.84 -4.59 19.99
N LYS A 10 -5.23 -3.52 19.47
CA LYS A 10 -5.25 -3.20 18.03
C LYS A 10 -4.47 -4.23 17.19
N LEU A 11 -3.37 -4.77 17.72
CA LEU A 11 -2.60 -5.81 17.04
C LEU A 11 -3.39 -7.12 16.93
N ASN A 12 -4.18 -7.46 17.95
CA ASN A 12 -4.97 -8.69 17.96
C ASN A 12 -6.15 -8.66 16.97
N SER A 13 -6.68 -7.48 16.64
CA SER A 13 -7.93 -7.32 15.86
C SER A 13 -7.74 -7.07 14.36
N SER A 14 -6.53 -6.75 13.89
CA SER A 14 -6.32 -6.09 12.58
C SER A 14 -6.05 -7.02 11.38
N SER A 15 -5.96 -8.34 11.55
CA SER A 15 -5.32 -9.20 10.52
C SER A 15 -6.25 -10.09 9.70
N TRP A 16 -7.58 -9.96 9.79
CA TRP A 16 -8.47 -10.88 9.06
C TRP A 16 -8.36 -10.77 7.54
N ILE A 17 -8.33 -9.55 6.98
CA ILE A 17 -8.17 -9.34 5.52
C ILE A 17 -6.83 -9.92 5.05
N ARG A 18 -5.75 -9.68 5.79
CA ARG A 18 -4.42 -10.18 5.44
C ARG A 18 -4.33 -11.71 5.52
N LYS A 19 -4.93 -12.31 6.55
CA LYS A 19 -5.04 -13.77 6.67
C LYS A 19 -5.80 -14.38 5.49
N MET A 20 -6.91 -13.76 5.07
CA MET A 20 -7.67 -14.24 3.90
C MET A 20 -6.87 -14.12 2.60
N PHE A 21 -6.09 -13.06 2.45
CA PHE A 21 -5.19 -12.91 1.30
C PHE A 21 -4.11 -13.99 1.27
N GLU A 22 -3.46 -14.25 2.41
CA GLU A 22 -2.43 -15.31 2.54
C GLU A 22 -3.02 -16.71 2.26
N GLU A 23 -4.24 -16.97 2.73
CA GLU A 23 -4.97 -18.21 2.42
C GLU A 23 -5.33 -18.29 0.93
N GLY A 24 -5.74 -17.17 0.32
CA GLY A 24 -5.97 -17.08 -1.12
C GLY A 24 -4.71 -17.42 -1.93
N LEU A 25 -3.53 -16.95 -1.51
CA LEU A 25 -2.25 -17.33 -2.13
C LEU A 25 -1.97 -18.83 -2.00
N ARG A 26 -2.19 -19.41 -0.81
CA ARG A 26 -2.04 -20.85 -0.57
C ARG A 26 -2.97 -21.67 -1.49
N MET A 27 -4.24 -21.30 -1.56
CA MET A 27 -5.22 -21.95 -2.42
C MET A 27 -4.88 -21.81 -3.91
N LYS A 28 -4.35 -20.66 -4.36
CA LYS A 28 -3.91 -20.46 -5.75
C LYS A 28 -2.75 -21.38 -6.14
N GLN A 29 -1.88 -21.71 -5.19
CA GLN A 29 -0.79 -22.69 -5.40
C GLN A 29 -1.32 -24.13 -5.48
N GLU A 30 -2.30 -24.48 -4.65
CA GLU A 30 -2.86 -25.83 -4.56
C GLU A 30 -3.84 -26.14 -5.71
N PHE A 31 -4.73 -25.20 -6.02
CA PHE A 31 -5.84 -25.40 -6.96
C PHE A 31 -5.68 -24.64 -8.28
N GLY A 32 -4.64 -23.81 -8.42
CA GLY A 32 -4.39 -22.97 -9.59
C GLY A 32 -5.08 -21.60 -9.52
N ALA A 33 -4.44 -20.57 -10.07
CA ALA A 33 -4.88 -19.18 -9.95
C ALA A 33 -6.29 -18.90 -10.52
N ASN A 34 -6.69 -19.63 -11.57
CA ASN A 34 -7.99 -19.46 -12.21
C ASN A 34 -9.16 -20.05 -11.40
N ASN A 35 -8.88 -20.87 -10.38
CA ASN A 35 -9.88 -21.56 -9.57
C ASN A 35 -10.12 -20.88 -8.20
N VAL A 36 -9.47 -19.74 -7.93
CA VAL A 36 -9.54 -19.04 -6.64
C VAL A 36 -9.93 -17.59 -6.86
N PHE A 37 -11.16 -17.26 -6.45
CA PHE A 37 -11.71 -15.91 -6.50
C PHE A 37 -11.40 -15.15 -5.21
N ASP A 38 -10.20 -14.60 -5.16
CA ASP A 38 -9.72 -13.83 -4.01
C ASP A 38 -10.26 -12.39 -4.06
N LEU A 39 -11.27 -12.13 -3.23
CA LEU A 39 -11.93 -10.83 -3.07
C LEU A 39 -11.57 -10.15 -1.73
N SER A 40 -10.40 -10.50 -1.15
CA SER A 40 -10.00 -10.05 0.18
C SER A 40 -9.37 -8.65 0.18
N LEU A 41 -8.35 -8.41 -0.65
CA LEU A 41 -7.64 -7.12 -0.71
C LEU A 41 -8.30 -6.15 -1.69
N GLY A 42 -8.42 -4.90 -1.26
CA GLY A 42 -8.90 -3.79 -2.08
C GLY A 42 -7.79 -2.98 -2.75
N ASN A 43 -6.68 -3.61 -3.14
CA ASN A 43 -5.60 -2.90 -3.83
C ASN A 43 -6.02 -2.53 -5.27
N PRO A 44 -5.67 -1.34 -5.78
CA PRO A 44 -5.85 -1.02 -7.19
C PRO A 44 -5.12 -2.05 -8.08
N VAL A 45 -5.79 -2.51 -9.14
CA VAL A 45 -5.25 -3.52 -10.07
C VAL A 45 -4.72 -2.93 -11.37
N VAL A 46 -4.98 -1.64 -11.60
CA VAL A 46 -4.58 -0.94 -12.82
C VAL A 46 -3.27 -0.20 -12.59
N GLU A 47 -2.36 -0.32 -13.55
CA GLU A 47 -1.12 0.47 -13.57
C GLU A 47 -1.45 1.96 -13.69
N PRO A 48 -0.65 2.85 -13.06
CA PRO A 48 -0.84 4.28 -13.20
C PRO A 48 -0.58 4.72 -14.65
N PRO A 49 -1.26 5.77 -15.13
CA PRO A 49 -0.99 6.34 -16.45
C PRO A 49 0.47 6.76 -16.63
N ASP A 50 0.98 6.73 -17.86
CA ASP A 50 2.37 7.10 -18.16
C ASP A 50 2.74 8.51 -17.70
N GLN A 51 1.76 9.42 -17.68
CA GLN A 51 1.91 10.79 -17.18
C GLN A 51 2.37 10.82 -15.71
N VAL A 52 1.93 9.88 -14.88
CA VAL A 52 2.37 9.78 -13.47
C VAL A 52 3.86 9.44 -13.41
N LYS A 53 4.30 8.46 -14.19
CA LYS A 53 5.72 8.04 -14.26
C LYS A 53 6.60 9.17 -14.79
N GLN A 54 6.13 9.93 -15.78
CA GLN A 54 6.82 11.09 -16.32
C GLN A 54 6.94 12.23 -15.30
N ALA A 55 5.85 12.55 -14.58
CA ALA A 55 5.85 13.58 -13.55
C ALA A 55 6.83 13.28 -12.40
N ILE A 56 6.88 12.02 -11.94
CA ILE A 56 7.84 11.58 -10.91
C ILE A 56 9.28 11.79 -11.39
N LYS A 57 9.60 11.38 -12.63
CA LYS A 57 10.94 11.58 -13.21
C LYS A 57 11.29 13.06 -13.34
N SER A 58 10.34 13.89 -13.76
CA SER A 58 10.53 15.33 -13.88
C SER A 58 10.85 15.96 -12.53
N ALA A 59 10.05 15.65 -11.50
CA ALA A 59 10.25 16.17 -10.15
C ALA A 59 11.59 15.73 -9.54
N ALA A 60 12.01 14.49 -9.81
CA ALA A 60 13.29 13.97 -9.32
C ALA A 60 14.52 14.60 -10.01
N ASN A 61 14.38 15.05 -11.26
CA ASN A 61 15.44 15.70 -12.03
C ASN A 61 15.46 17.23 -11.86
N ASP A 62 14.48 17.81 -11.16
CA ASP A 62 14.42 19.26 -10.96
C ASP A 62 15.49 19.70 -9.93
N THR A 63 16.41 20.55 -10.38
CA THR A 63 17.51 21.08 -9.57
C THR A 63 17.22 22.46 -8.98
N ALA A 64 15.97 22.93 -9.04
CA ALA A 64 15.58 24.21 -8.44
C ALA A 64 15.87 24.24 -6.93
N SER A 65 16.46 25.35 -6.47
CA SER A 65 16.80 25.49 -5.05
C SER A 65 15.55 25.51 -4.18
N GLY A 66 15.51 24.66 -3.16
CA GLY A 66 14.44 24.62 -2.17
C GLY A 66 13.30 23.63 -2.45
N LEU A 67 13.36 22.87 -3.55
CA LEU A 67 12.30 21.93 -3.97
C LEU A 67 11.97 20.85 -2.93
N HIS A 68 12.97 20.39 -2.15
CA HIS A 68 12.82 19.31 -1.17
C HIS A 68 12.69 19.81 0.28
N ARG A 69 12.42 21.10 0.48
CA ARG A 69 12.20 21.66 1.81
C ARG A 69 10.82 21.27 2.33
N TYR A 70 10.63 21.49 3.63
CA TYR A 70 9.30 21.35 4.24
C TYR A 70 8.27 22.25 3.55
N MET A 71 7.06 21.72 3.37
CA MET A 71 5.88 22.45 2.95
C MET A 71 5.03 22.83 4.16
N PRO A 72 4.11 23.80 4.05
CA PRO A 72 3.06 24.00 5.04
C PRO A 72 2.30 22.70 5.33
N ASN A 73 1.73 22.58 6.53
CA ASN A 73 0.99 21.37 6.93
C ASN A 73 -0.18 21.03 5.99
N ALA A 74 -0.75 22.03 5.31
CA ALA A 74 -1.82 21.83 4.34
C ALA A 74 -1.34 21.30 2.97
N GLY A 75 -0.03 21.30 2.73
CA GLY A 75 0.58 20.95 1.45
C GLY A 75 1.05 22.16 0.64
N LEU A 76 1.41 21.89 -0.61
CA LEU A 76 1.71 22.90 -1.63
C LEU A 76 0.38 23.52 -2.10
N GLU A 77 0.32 24.86 -2.21
CA GLU A 77 -0.79 25.57 -2.88
C GLU A 77 -0.65 25.52 -4.41
#